data_AF-X1IVA6-F1
#
_entry.id   AF-X1IVA6-F1
#
_cell.length_a   1.000
_cell.length_b   1.000
_cell.length_c   1.000
_cell.angle_alpha   90.00
_cell.angle_beta   90.00
_cell.angle_gamma   90.00
#
_symmetry.space_group_name_H-M   'P 1'
#
loop_
_entity.id
_entity.type
_entity.pdbx_description
1 polymer ?
#
loop_
_entity_poly.entity_id
_entity_poly.type
_entity_poly.pdbx_seq_one_letter_code
_entity_poly.pdbx_strand_id
1 'polypeptide(L)' 'FDLAHFTLDNVFYKGHRVRIAWRREKIDDEELGLSVYVDGALRASGPVLSKIEIEL' A
#
# COMPACT_ATOMS: atom_id res chain seq x y z
N PHE A 1 -6.32 -17.52 4.67
CA PHE A 1 -5.37 -17.17 3.59
C PHE A 1 -4.29 -16.31 4.21
N ASP A 2 -3.03 -16.71 4.06
CA ASP A 2 -1.88 -16.02 4.62
C ASP A 2 -1.00 -15.51 3.46
N LEU A 3 -1.18 -14.23 3.09
CA LEU A 3 -0.49 -13.64 1.94
C LEU A 3 0.85 -13.04 2.38
N ALA A 4 1.95 -13.51 1.78
CA ALA A 4 3.29 -12.97 2.00
C ALA A 4 3.46 -11.57 1.38
N HIS A 5 2.84 -11.34 0.22
CA HIS A 5 2.84 -10.04 -0.47
C HIS A 5 1.60 -9.88 -1.35
N PHE A 6 1.23 -8.64 -1.64
CA PHE A 6 0.34 -8.29 -2.75
C PHE A 6 0.55 -6.83 -3.15
N THR A 7 0.15 -6.48 -4.36
CA THR A 7 0.04 -5.09 -4.79
C THR A 7 -1.27 -4.91 -5.55
N LEU A 8 -2.03 -3.89 -5.17
CA LEU A 8 -3.16 -3.37 -5.91
C LEU A 8 -2.75 -2.00 -6.45
N ASP A 9 -2.59 -1.90 -7.76
CA ASP A 9 -2.06 -0.71 -8.43
C ASP A 9 -3.07 -0.10 -9.41
N ASN A 10 -2.85 1.18 -9.72
CA ASN A 10 -3.62 1.97 -10.67
C ASN A 10 -5.13 2.03 -10.35
N VAL A 11 -5.48 2.08 -9.07
CA VAL A 11 -6.86 2.26 -8.63
C VAL A 11 -7.23 3.73 -8.77
N PHE A 12 -8.18 4.05 -9.65
CA PHE A 12 -8.67 5.42 -9.76
C PHE A 12 -9.81 5.66 -8.78
N TYR A 13 -9.60 6.54 -7.80
CA TYR A 13 -10.58 6.82 -6.75
C TYR A 13 -10.59 8.31 -6.41
N LYS A 14 -11.77 8.94 -6.48
CA LYS A 14 -11.99 10.37 -6.21
C LYS A 14 -11.05 11.33 -6.96
N GLY A 15 -10.62 10.97 -8.18
CA GLY A 15 -9.71 11.81 -8.98
C GLY A 15 -8.22 11.52 -8.74
N HIS A 16 -7.89 10.64 -7.79
CA HIS A 16 -6.53 10.27 -7.45
C HIS A 16 -6.19 8.86 -7.93
N ARG A 17 -4.92 8.63 -8.25
CA ARG A 17 -4.38 7.29 -8.47
C ARG A 17 -3.90 6.72 -7.15
N VAL A 18 -4.54 5.66 -6.69
CA VAL A 18 -4.23 4.97 -5.44
C VAL A 18 -3.52 3.66 -5.75
N ARG A 19 -2.47 3.38 -4.97
CA ARG A 19 -1.74 2.12 -4.99
C ARG A 19 -1.56 1.62 -3.56
N ILE A 20 -1.85 0.34 -3.33
CA ILE A 20 -1.74 -0.32 -2.02
C ILE A 20 -0.80 -1.50 -2.18
N ALA A 21 0.26 -1.54 -1.38
CA ALA A 21 1.23 -2.63 -1.37
C ALA A 21 1.34 -3.24 0.01
N TRP A 22 1.46 -4.58 0.06
CA TRP A 22 1.78 -5.34 1.26
C TRP A 22 3.02 -6.18 1.00
N ARG A 23 3.98 -6.11 1.92
CA ARG A 23 5.21 -6.90 1.93
C ARG A 23 5.49 -7.38 3.35
N ARG A 24 5.30 -8.67 3.63
CA ARG A 24 5.70 -9.24 4.93
C ARG A 24 7.22 -9.29 5.10
N GLU A 25 7.91 -9.55 4.00
CA GLU A 25 9.36 -9.68 3.92
C GLU A 25 9.89 -8.85 2.73
N LYS A 26 11.16 -8.44 2.81
CA LYS A 26 11.79 -7.61 1.78
C LYS A 26 12.14 -8.48 0.56
N ILE A 27 11.28 -8.46 -0.45
CA ILE A 27 11.45 -9.25 -1.70
C ILE A 27 11.84 -8.39 -2.91
N ASP A 28 11.66 -7.08 -2.80
CA ASP A 28 11.86 -6.09 -3.85
C ASP A 28 12.25 -4.73 -3.23
N ASP A 29 12.34 -3.70 -4.07
CA ASP A 29 12.64 -2.34 -3.64
C ASP A 29 11.46 -1.66 -2.88
N GLU A 30 10.31 -2.32 -2.72
CA GLU A 30 9.16 -1.74 -2.03
C GLU A 30 9.31 -1.73 -0.49
N GLU A 31 8.57 -0.83 0.15
CA GLU A 31 8.54 -0.71 1.60
C GLU A 31 8.02 -1.98 2.28
N LEU A 32 8.66 -2.38 3.37
CA LEU A 32 8.18 -3.47 4.21
C LEU A 32 6.89 -3.04 4.93
N GLY A 33 5.96 -3.97 5.08
CA GLY A 33 4.66 -3.75 5.71
C GLY A 33 3.57 -3.37 4.70
N LEU A 34 2.53 -2.72 5.20
CA LEU A 34 1.43 -2.17 4.41
C LEU A 34 1.77 -0.72 4.04
N SER A 35 1.71 -0.39 2.76
CA SER A 35 2.02 0.94 2.23
C SER A 35 0.92 1.41 1.29
N VAL A 36 0.50 2.65 1.45
CA VAL A 36 -0.53 3.29 0.62
C VAL A 36 0.03 4.53 -0.04
N TYR A 37 -0.08 4.59 -1.35
CA TYR A 37 0.39 5.68 -2.18
C TYR A 37 -0.80 6.37 -2.85
N VAL A 38 -0.75 7.69 -2.92
CA VAL A 38 -1.73 8.54 -3.62
C VAL A 38 -0.96 9.46 -4.56
N ASP A 39 -1.29 9.38 -5.86
CA ASP A 39 -0.60 10.06 -6.95
C ASP A 39 0.92 9.82 -6.95
N GLY A 40 1.31 8.59 -6.60
CA GLY A 40 2.71 8.16 -6.54
C GLY A 40 3.44 8.51 -5.23
N ALA A 41 2.86 9.35 -4.37
CA ALA A 41 3.45 9.71 -3.08
C ALA A 41 2.99 8.76 -1.97
N LEU A 42 3.91 8.26 -1.14
CA LEU A 42 3.57 7.50 0.06
C LEU A 42 2.77 8.40 1.03
N ARG A 43 1.56 7.98 1.39
CA ARG A 43 0.69 8.71 2.32
C ARG A 43 0.60 8.07 3.70
N ALA A 44 0.68 6.75 3.75
CA ALA A 44 0.62 6.01 5.01
C ALA A 44 1.35 4.68 4.88
N SER A 45 1.92 4.23 5.99
CA SER A 45 2.55 2.91 6.09
C SER A 45 2.35 2.32 7.49
N GLY A 46 2.40 1.00 7.61
CA GLY A 46 2.35 0.28 8.88
C GLY A 46 3.08 -1.07 8.78
N PRO A 47 3.66 -1.58 9.89
CA PRO A 47 4.47 -2.80 9.87
C PRO A 47 3.66 -4.09 9.64
N VAL A 48 2.33 -4.02 9.79
CA VAL A 48 1.41 -5.16 9.71
C VAL A 48 0.18 -4.81 8.88
N LEU A 49 -0.55 -5.82 8.41
CA LEU A 49 -1.87 -5.62 7.81
C LEU A 49 -2.87 -5.18 8.88
N SER A 50 -3.13 -3.88 8.92
CA SER A 50 -4.12 -3.26 9.79
C SER A 50 -4.94 -2.23 9.01
N LYS A 51 -6.02 -1.74 9.62
CA LYS A 51 -6.81 -0.65 9.04
C LYS A 51 -5.97 0.62 9.00
N ILE A 52 -5.90 1.25 7.84
CA ILE A 52 -5.32 2.59 7.63
C ILE A 52 -6.41 3.50 7.09
N GLU A 53 -6.52 4.70 7.66
CA GLU A 53 -7.42 5.75 7.18
C GLU A 53 -6.60 6.92 6.65
N ILE A 54 -7.00 7.45 5.50
CA ILE A 54 -6.31 8.55 4.81
C ILE A 54 -7.39 9.48 4.26
N GLU A 55 -7.18 10.77 4.44
CA GLU A 55 -7.99 11.81 3.78
C GLU A 55 -7.44 12.05 2.37
N LEU A 56 -8.35 12.08 1.38
CA LEU A 56 -8.04 12.24 -0.05
C LEU A 56 -8.52 13.60 -0.53
#